data_AF-T0CG69-F1
#
_entry.id   AF-T0CG69-F1
#
_cell.length_a   1.000
_cell.length_b   1.000
_cell.length_c   1.000
_cell.angle_alpha   90.00
_cell.angle_beta   90.00
_cell.angle_gamma   90.00
#
_symmetry.space_group_name_H-M   'P 1'
#
loop_
_entity.id
_entity.type
_entity.pdbx_description
1 polymer ?
#
loop_
_entity_poly.entity_id
_entity_poly.type
_entity_poly.pdbx_seq_one_letter_code
_entity_poly.pdbx_strand_id
1 'polypeptide(L)'
;MIYLVEEGELLVFVVDGNKVSPVATVGPGEMIGEMAFFTGTHRAAYVMAKTKVTLMEIDSETIKEKLPDWLFKMTKNVVDRIHHLDKVIAKSGIKRKKADTVKPLSIEEQREILELIK
;
A
#
# COMPACT_ATOMS: atom_id res chain seq x y z
N MET A 1 -2.95 3.00 -12.45
CA MET A 1 -3.37 4.18 -11.68
C MET A 1 -2.54 4.26 -10.42
N ILE A 2 -1.83 5.36 -10.29
CA ILE A 2 -1.05 5.74 -9.11
C ILE A 2 -1.66 7.04 -8.62
N TYR A 3 -1.68 7.25 -7.30
CA TYR A 3 -2.19 8.50 -6.74
C TYR A 3 -1.16 9.11 -5.80
N LEU A 4 -1.04 10.43 -5.85
CA LEU A 4 -0.37 11.24 -4.83
C LEU A 4 -1.43 11.81 -3.89
N VAL A 5 -1.20 11.70 -2.59
CA VAL A 5 -2.09 12.30 -1.59
C VAL A 5 -1.74 13.78 -1.44
N GLU A 6 -2.69 14.66 -1.70
CA GLU A 6 -2.54 16.10 -1.46
C GLU A 6 -3.03 16.48 -0.07
N GLU A 7 -4.15 15.91 0.36
CA GLU A 7 -4.77 16.18 1.67
C GLU A 7 -5.42 14.93 2.25
N GLY A 8 -5.48 14.86 3.58
CA GLY A 8 -6.17 13.83 4.34
C GLY A 8 -5.32 12.59 4.63
N GLU A 9 -5.97 11.54 5.13
CA GLU A 9 -5.32 10.32 5.59
C GLU A 9 -5.99 9.07 4.98
N LEU A 10 -5.16 8.15 4.48
CA LEU A 10 -5.55 6.86 3.94
C LEU A 10 -5.06 5.71 4.83
N LEU A 11 -5.88 4.67 4.97
CA LEU A 11 -5.50 3.40 5.57
C LEU A 11 -5.21 2.38 4.46
N VAL A 12 -4.01 1.79 4.51
CA VAL A 12 -3.65 0.62 3.69
C VAL A 12 -3.77 -0.63 4.56
N PHE A 13 -4.50 -1.64 4.10
CA PHE A 13 -4.74 -2.87 4.85
C PHE A 13 -4.84 -4.10 3.96
N VAL A 14 -4.63 -5.27 4.56
CA VAL A 14 -4.81 -6.58 3.90
C VAL A 14 -5.93 -7.35 4.57
N VAL A 15 -6.64 -8.16 3.79
CA VAL A 15 -7.76 -8.99 4.28
C VAL A 15 -7.38 -10.45 4.11
N ASP A 16 -7.48 -11.21 5.20
CA ASP A 16 -7.32 -12.68 5.22
C ASP A 16 -8.51 -13.30 5.95
N GLY A 17 -9.46 -13.85 5.18
CA GLY A 17 -10.77 -14.24 5.69
C GLY A 17 -11.52 -13.04 6.31
N ASN A 18 -11.82 -13.12 7.60
CA ASN A 18 -12.47 -12.04 8.37
C ASN A 18 -11.49 -11.14 9.12
N LYS A 19 -10.18 -11.30 8.89
CA LYS A 19 -9.16 -10.50 9.57
C LYS A 19 -8.72 -9.35 8.68
N VAL A 20 -8.93 -8.12 9.14
CA VAL A 20 -8.42 -6.92 8.50
C VAL A 20 -7.15 -6.49 9.23
N SER A 21 -6.01 -6.59 8.56
CA SER A 21 -4.71 -6.22 9.13
C SER A 21 -4.23 -4.89 8.54
N PRO A 22 -4.17 -3.81 9.33
CA PRO A 22 -3.62 -2.55 8.85
C PRO A 22 -2.12 -2.72 8.58
N VAL A 23 -1.67 -2.17 7.46
CA VAL A 23 -0.28 -2.23 7.00
C VAL A 23 0.40 -0.88 7.15
N ALA A 24 -0.26 0.19 6.70
CA ALA A 24 0.28 1.54 6.72
C ALA A 24 -0.84 2.59 6.80
N THR A 25 -0.48 3.78 7.25
CA THR A 25 -1.28 4.98 7.14
C THR A 25 -0.51 5.93 6.22
N VAL A 26 -1.18 6.45 5.19
CA VAL A 26 -0.57 7.24 4.12
C VAL A 26 -1.20 8.63 4.13
N GLY A 27 -0.37 9.67 4.13
CA GLY A 27 -0.78 11.06 4.22
C GLY A 27 -0.21 11.94 3.10
N PRO A 28 -0.34 13.28 3.23
CA PRO A 28 0.08 14.23 2.20
C PRO A 28 1.55 14.07 1.78
N GLY A 29 1.79 14.09 0.46
CA GLY A 29 3.12 13.91 -0.13
C GLY A 29 3.53 12.45 -0.37
N GLU A 30 2.75 11.49 0.13
CA GLU A 30 2.97 10.06 -0.12
C GLU A 30 2.11 9.54 -1.28
N MET A 31 2.53 8.42 -1.86
CA MET A 31 1.89 7.82 -3.03
C MET A 31 1.30 6.45 -2.71
N ILE A 32 0.24 6.08 -3.44
CA ILE A 32 -0.35 4.73 -3.41
C ILE A 32 -0.43 4.13 -4.81
N GLY A 33 -0.33 2.80 -4.89
CA GLY A 33 -0.46 2.04 -6.15
C GLY A 33 0.84 1.92 -6.94
N GLU A 34 1.93 2.48 -6.43
CA GLU A 34 3.29 2.42 -6.95
C GLU A 34 3.82 0.98 -6.97
N MET A 35 3.55 0.19 -5.92
CA MET A 35 3.98 -1.20 -5.85
C MET A 35 3.43 -2.00 -7.04
N ALA A 36 2.11 -1.97 -7.24
CA ALA A 36 1.45 -2.66 -8.34
C ALA A 36 1.91 -2.14 -9.71
N PHE A 37 2.24 -0.84 -9.81
CA PHE A 37 2.74 -0.25 -11.05
C PHE A 37 4.11 -0.81 -11.47
N PHE A 38 5.08 -0.87 -10.55
CA PHE A 38 6.44 -1.30 -10.88
C PHE A 38 6.58 -2.83 -11.00
N THR A 39 5.85 -3.60 -10.20
CA THR A 39 5.95 -5.06 -10.22
C THR A 39 5.06 -5.70 -11.30
N GLY A 40 4.00 -5.01 -11.72
CA GLY A 40 2.95 -5.60 -12.57
C GLY A 40 2.18 -6.73 -11.88
N THR A 41 2.27 -6.85 -10.55
CA THR A 41 1.59 -7.91 -9.78
C THR A 41 0.21 -7.46 -9.31
N HIS A 42 -0.65 -8.44 -8.99
CA HIS A 42 -1.99 -8.20 -8.47
C HIS A 42 -1.96 -7.36 -7.18
N ARG A 43 -2.90 -6.41 -7.05
CA ARG A 43 -3.03 -5.54 -5.88
C ARG A 43 -3.28 -6.39 -4.63
N ALA A 44 -2.29 -6.46 -3.73
CA ALA A 44 -2.35 -7.31 -2.54
C ALA A 44 -2.96 -6.60 -1.31
N ALA A 45 -3.25 -5.31 -1.40
CA ALA A 45 -3.76 -4.50 -0.30
C ALA A 45 -4.91 -3.59 -0.77
N TYR A 46 -5.80 -3.30 0.15
CA TYR A 46 -6.88 -2.33 0.03
C TYR A 46 -6.43 -0.97 0.56
N VAL A 47 -7.04 0.08 0.04
CA VAL A 47 -6.82 1.45 0.50
C VAL A 47 -8.18 2.09 0.79
N MET A 48 -8.34 2.69 1.96
CA MET A 48 -9.57 3.35 2.40
C MET A 48 -9.25 4.73 2.95
N ALA A 49 -10.10 5.72 2.66
CA ALA A 49 -9.99 7.04 3.27
C ALA A 49 -10.44 7.02 4.74
N LYS A 50 -9.59 7.52 5.64
CA LYS A 50 -9.92 7.73 7.06
C LYS A 50 -10.49 9.12 7.33
N THR A 51 -10.14 10.08 6.48
CA THR A 51 -10.66 11.45 6.50
C THR A 51 -11.21 11.81 5.12
N LYS A 52 -11.73 13.02 4.96
CA LYS A 52 -11.85 13.60 3.62
C LYS A 52 -10.45 13.67 2.99
N VAL A 53 -10.31 13.20 1.76
CA VAL A 53 -9.03 13.12 1.04
C VAL A 53 -9.12 13.83 -0.30
N THR A 54 -8.00 14.42 -0.71
CA THR A 54 -7.79 14.95 -2.05
C THR A 54 -6.61 14.19 -2.66
N LEU A 55 -6.84 13.58 -3.83
CA LEU A 55 -5.86 12.74 -4.50
C LEU A 55 -5.60 13.28 -5.90
N MET A 56 -4.33 13.38 -6.26
CA MET A 56 -3.92 13.60 -7.64
C MET A 56 -3.68 12.25 -8.30
N GLU A 57 -4.48 11.93 -9.31
CA GLU A 57 -4.21 10.77 -10.14
C GLU A 57 -3.02 11.04 -11.06
N ILE A 58 -2.09 10.09 -11.10
CA ILE A 58 -0.99 10.09 -12.05
C ILE A 58 -1.22 8.99 -13.07
N ASP A 59 -1.30 9.41 -14.32
CA ASP A 59 -1.44 8.50 -15.45
C ASP A 59 -0.21 7.60 -15.59
N SER A 60 -0.44 6.31 -15.42
CA SER A 60 0.59 5.29 -15.51
C SER A 60 1.19 5.14 -16.92
N GLU A 61 0.46 5.49 -17.97
CA GLU A 61 0.99 5.44 -19.35
C GLU A 61 2.01 6.56 -19.55
N THR A 62 1.64 7.79 -19.21
CA THR A 62 2.55 8.95 -19.21
C THR A 62 3.84 8.70 -18.42
N ILE A 63 3.74 8.05 -17.25
CA ILE A 63 4.92 7.68 -16.44
C ILE A 63 5.82 6.70 -17.21
N LYS A 64 5.26 5.61 -17.77
CA LYS A 64 6.05 4.60 -18.49
C LYS A 64 6.76 5.16 -19.71
N GLU A 65 6.12 6.07 -20.44
CA GLU A 65 6.72 6.69 -21.62
C GLU A 65 7.88 7.63 -21.29
N LYS A 66 7.79 8.36 -20.17
CA LYS A 66 8.79 9.37 -19.79
C LYS A 66 9.93 8.82 -18.95
N LEU A 67 9.73 7.68 -18.28
CA LEU A 67 10.76 7.07 -17.44
C LEU A 67 11.81 6.34 -18.29
N PRO A 68 13.11 6.63 -18.10
CA PRO A 68 14.16 5.83 -18.72
C PRO A 68 14.08 4.36 -18.29
N ASP A 69 14.26 3.44 -19.25
CA ASP A 69 14.23 1.99 -19.03
C ASP A 69 15.06 1.51 -17.83
N TRP A 70 16.26 2.07 -17.66
CA TRP A 70 17.17 1.68 -16.59
C TRP A 70 16.59 2.02 -15.21
N LEU A 71 15.91 3.17 -15.09
CA LEU A 71 15.32 3.63 -13.83
C LEU A 71 14.10 2.78 -13.50
N PHE A 72 13.27 2.48 -14.50
CA PHE A 72 12.13 1.57 -14.31
C PHE A 72 12.58 0.19 -13.82
N LYS A 73 13.60 -0.41 -14.47
CA LYS A 73 14.16 -1.71 -14.08
C LYS A 73 14.81 -1.67 -12.70
N MET A 74 15.53 -0.59 -12.37
CA MET A 74 16.14 -0.40 -11.05
C MET A 74 15.08 -0.34 -9.95
N THR A 75 14.05 0.51 -10.12
CA THR A 75 12.96 0.65 -9.14
C THR A 75 12.20 -0.67 -8.99
N LYS A 76 11.90 -1.37 -10.09
CA LYS A 76 11.29 -2.70 -10.02
C LYS A 76 12.11 -3.68 -9.18
N ASN A 77 13.42 -3.76 -9.40
CA ASN A 77 14.29 -4.64 -8.61
C ASN A 77 14.32 -4.29 -7.12
N VAL A 78 14.27 -3.00 -6.78
CA VAL A 78 14.20 -2.53 -5.38
C VAL A 78 12.87 -2.98 -4.75
N VAL A 79 11.75 -2.77 -5.46
CA VAL A 79 10.42 -3.15 -5.00
C VAL A 79 10.30 -4.67 -4.81
N ASP A 80 10.75 -5.46 -5.79
CA ASP A 80 10.74 -6.92 -5.71
C ASP A 80 11.56 -7.41 -4.50
N ARG A 81 12.69 -6.75 -4.21
CA ARG A 81 13.52 -7.08 -3.05
C ARG A 81 12.84 -6.73 -1.73
N ILE A 82 12.14 -5.60 -1.63
CA ILE A 82 11.35 -5.24 -0.44
C ILE A 82 10.27 -6.31 -0.19
N HIS A 83 9.52 -6.70 -1.22
CA HIS A 83 8.52 -7.76 -1.11
C HIS A 83 9.10 -9.10 -0.69
N HIS A 84 10.27 -9.46 -1.22
CA HIS A 84 10.95 -10.69 -0.82
C HIS A 84 11.33 -10.64 0.67
N LEU A 85 11.88 -9.52 1.13
CA LEU A 85 12.24 -9.32 2.53
C LEU A 85 11.03 -9.35 3.47
N ASP A 86 9.89 -8.76 3.08
CA ASP A 86 8.64 -8.85 3.86
C ASP A 86 8.20 -10.30 4.06
N LYS A 87 8.27 -11.13 3.01
CA LYS A 87 7.92 -12.56 3.09
C LYS A 87 8.87 -13.33 4.00
N VAL A 88 10.16 -13.02 3.96
CA VAL A 88 11.15 -13.66 4.84
C VAL A 88 10.90 -13.28 6.30
N ILE A 89 10.70 -12.00 6.59
CA ILE A 89 10.39 -11.51 7.94
C ILE A 89 9.13 -12.18 8.49
N ALA A 90 8.07 -12.29 7.68
CA ALA A 90 6.83 -12.96 8.07
C ALA A 90 7.04 -14.44 8.42
N LYS A 91 7.88 -15.16 7.65
CA LYS A 91 8.17 -16.58 7.86
C LYS A 91 9.13 -16.86 9.01
N SER A 92 10.05 -15.95 9.29
CA SER A 92 11.07 -16.12 10.35
C SER A 92 10.54 -15.85 11.76
N GLY A 93 9.27 -15.45 11.93
CA GLY A 93 8.70 -15.11 13.24
C GLY A 93 9.32 -13.86 13.88
N ILE A 94 10.16 -13.13 13.13
CA ILE A 94 10.82 -11.90 13.59
C ILE A 94 9.75 -10.80 13.58
N LYS A 95 9.22 -10.46 14.77
CA LYS A 95 8.39 -9.27 14.92
C LYS A 95 9.26 -8.05 14.64
N ARG A 96 8.91 -7.26 13.61
CA ARG A 96 9.50 -5.93 13.41
C ARG A 96 9.48 -5.18 14.75
N LYS A 97 10.60 -4.58 15.16
CA LYS A 97 10.54 -3.47 16.12
C LYS A 97 9.61 -2.45 15.48
N LYS A 98 8.46 -2.22 16.11
CA LYS A 98 7.38 -1.38 15.60
C LYS A 98 7.89 0.06 15.39
N ALA A 99 8.46 0.34 14.22
CA ALA A 99 8.57 1.72 13.75
C ALA A 99 7.13 2.14 13.43
N ASP A 100 6.55 2.97 14.29
CA ASP A 100 5.20 3.55 14.19
C ASP A 100 4.13 2.61 13.65
N THR A 101 3.96 1.44 14.27
CA THR A 101 2.92 0.51 13.80
C THR A 101 1.55 1.14 13.95
N VAL A 102 0.85 1.22 12.82
CA VAL A 102 -0.58 1.43 12.76
C VAL A 102 -1.25 0.57 13.83
N LYS A 103 -2.04 1.22 14.69
CA LYS A 103 -2.72 0.56 15.80
C LYS A 103 -3.60 -0.58 15.22
N PRO A 104 -3.62 -1.76 15.85
CA PRO A 104 -4.55 -2.81 15.45
C PRO A 104 -6.00 -2.28 15.50
N LEU A 105 -6.78 -2.62 14.49
CA LEU A 105 -8.20 -2.27 14.41
C LEU A 105 -9.01 -3.08 15.43
N SER A 106 -10.01 -2.46 16.05
CA SER A 106 -10.99 -3.13 16.90
C SER A 106 -11.83 -4.12 16.09
N ILE A 107 -12.53 -5.02 16.78
CA ILE A 107 -13.39 -6.01 16.10
C ILE A 107 -14.50 -5.30 15.33
N GLU A 108 -15.03 -4.21 15.89
CA GLU A 108 -16.06 -3.37 15.29
C GLU A 108 -15.54 -2.69 14.03
N GLU A 109 -14.36 -2.05 14.08
CA GLU A 109 -13.73 -1.39 12.91
C GLU A 109 -13.46 -2.40 11.78
N GLN A 110 -12.98 -3.60 12.11
CA GLN A 110 -12.76 -4.64 11.11
C GLN A 110 -14.08 -5.09 10.45
N ARG A 111 -15.17 -5.20 11.22
CA ARG A 111 -16.47 -5.60 10.69
C ARG A 111 -17.04 -4.54 9.73
N GLU A 112 -16.98 -3.27 10.12
CA GLU A 112 -17.41 -2.15 9.27
C GLU A 112 -16.64 -2.12 7.95
N ILE A 113 -15.32 -2.29 7.98
CA ILE A 113 -14.49 -2.34 6.77
C ILE A 113 -14.89 -3.54 5.88
N LEU A 114 -15.13 -4.71 6.46
CA LEU A 114 -15.55 -5.90 5.70
C LEU A 114 -16.93 -5.76 5.07
N GLU A 115 -17.83 -4.95 5.63
CA GLU A 115 -19.12 -4.65 5.04
C GLU A 115 -19.01 -3.69 3.84
N LEU A 116 -18.06 -2.75 3.88
CA LEU A 116 -17.83 -1.76 2.82
C LEU A 116 -17.16 -2.32 1.56
N ILE A 117 -16.41 -3.43 1.69
CA ILE A 117 -15.65 -4.04 0.59
C ILE A 117 -16.37 -5.26 -0.03
N LYS A 118 -17.53 -5.65 0.49
CA LYS A 118 -18.40 -6.69 -0.08
C LYS A 118 -19.30 -6.12 -1.18
#